data_AF-A0A3C0AUP3-F1
#
_entry.id   AF-A0A3C0AUP3-F1
#
_cell.length_a   1.000
_cell.length_b   1.000
_cell.length_c   1.000
_cell.angle_alpha   90.00
_cell.angle_beta   90.00
_cell.angle_gamma   90.00
#
_symmetry.space_group_name_H-M   'P 1'
#
loop_
_entity.id
_entity.type
_entity.pdbx_description
1 polymer ?
#
loop_
_entity_poly.entity_id
_entity_poly.type
_entity_poly.pdbx_seq_one_letter_code
_entity_poly.pdbx_strand_id
1 'polypeptide(L)'
;MEQPETDRVASIFYFERVINIFVAAPVSSEDRRIYSGRMSWLITYPQTAIPEDLAQRLAKSSNTIYCPLRFLEPLPLDARQRADLLAYDRLIITSNFALRVFLSDIARPWADMHPHGTLLVLSQAMLRKIRDEDSLAHIHVHIPQSENRESLLELLHSLPNDRTALLCGDIALRGTRLPERVRSIPIYTNQWNENHEQQAARIITNAMSIVHRPDHGDARDVITRILVTSPSAYRRLWRLRERLPECFSDRPELFALGPSTAQETRIHAETAKTPADHRDVLRKTIELMLDR
;
A
#
# COMPACT_ATOMS: atom_id res chain seq x y z
N MET A 1 -50.41 -17.41 -22.58
CA MET A 1 -51.02 -16.09 -22.81
C MET A 1 -50.66 -15.25 -21.59
N GLU A 2 -49.83 -14.24 -21.85
CA GLU A 2 -49.46 -13.10 -21.00
C GLU A 2 -48.61 -13.33 -19.73
N GLN A 3 -47.36 -12.87 -19.85
CA GLN A 3 -46.47 -12.40 -18.79
C GLN A 3 -47.03 -11.11 -18.14
N PRO A 4 -46.44 -10.72 -16.98
CA PRO A 4 -45.93 -9.36 -16.90
C PRO A 4 -44.46 -9.28 -16.45
N GLU A 5 -43.82 -8.23 -16.97
CA GLU A 5 -42.46 -7.76 -16.74
C GLU A 5 -42.21 -7.32 -15.29
N THR A 6 -40.96 -7.46 -14.83
CA THR A 6 -40.21 -6.33 -14.24
C THR A 6 -38.72 -6.68 -14.11
N ASP A 7 -37.94 -5.99 -14.93
CA ASP A 7 -36.68 -5.32 -14.61
C ASP A 7 -35.48 -6.02 -13.93
N ARG A 8 -34.38 -5.98 -14.69
CA ARG A 8 -33.01 -5.66 -14.26
C ARG A 8 -32.36 -6.56 -13.20
N VAL A 9 -31.68 -7.60 -13.69
CA VAL A 9 -30.41 -8.02 -13.11
C VAL A 9 -29.32 -7.85 -14.16
N ALA A 10 -28.55 -6.77 -13.96
CA ALA A 10 -27.40 -6.41 -14.76
C ALA A 10 -26.31 -7.48 -14.64
N SER A 11 -26.05 -8.11 -15.77
CA SER A 11 -24.77 -8.59 -16.26
C SER A 11 -23.57 -7.74 -15.82
N ILE A 12 -22.59 -8.32 -15.10
CA ILE A 12 -21.17 -7.92 -15.20
C ILE A 12 -20.26 -9.15 -14.98
N PHE A 13 -20.25 -10.05 -15.96
CA PHE A 13 -19.04 -10.76 -16.37
C PHE A 13 -18.69 -10.21 -17.76
N TYR A 14 -17.70 -9.33 -17.83
CA TYR A 14 -17.03 -9.00 -19.10
C TYR A 14 -15.54 -8.81 -18.84
N PHE A 15 -14.82 -9.91 -19.05
CA PHE A 15 -13.47 -9.88 -19.60
C PHE A 15 -13.62 -9.43 -21.07
N GLU A 16 -13.16 -8.25 -21.43
CA GLU A 16 -12.85 -7.94 -22.83
C GLU A 16 -11.34 -7.77 -23.00
N ARG A 17 -10.78 -8.72 -23.74
CA ARG A 17 -9.59 -8.52 -24.57
C ARG A 17 -9.88 -7.36 -25.53
N VAL A 18 -9.21 -6.23 -25.34
CA VAL A 18 -8.93 -5.34 -26.47
C VAL A 18 -7.53 -5.68 -26.96
N ILE A 19 -7.50 -6.46 -28.04
CA ILE A 19 -6.34 -6.53 -28.93
C ILE A 19 -6.30 -5.16 -29.63
N ASN A 20 -5.44 -4.27 -29.13
CA ASN A 20 -5.05 -3.08 -29.89
C ASN A 20 -3.73 -3.39 -30.59
N ILE A 21 -3.86 -3.76 -31.86
CA ILE A 21 -2.76 -3.69 -32.84
C ILE A 21 -2.52 -2.20 -33.06
N PHE A 22 -1.56 -1.62 -32.35
CA PHE A 22 -0.92 -0.38 -32.79
C PHE A 22 0.42 -0.72 -33.42
N VAL A 23 0.49 -0.37 -34.71
CA VAL A 23 1.68 -0.37 -35.53
C VAL A 23 2.81 0.33 -34.77
N ALA A 24 3.90 -0.39 -34.53
CA ALA A 24 5.13 0.16 -34.00
C ALA A 24 5.68 1.19 -35.00
N ALA A 25 5.45 2.48 -34.74
CA ALA A 25 6.28 3.52 -35.31
C ALA A 25 7.63 3.49 -34.56
N PRO A 26 8.79 3.47 -35.25
CA PRO A 26 10.07 3.53 -34.57
C PRO A 26 10.18 4.89 -33.87
N VAL A 27 10.16 4.89 -32.53
CA VAL A 27 10.44 6.09 -31.75
C VAL A 27 11.91 6.41 -31.93
N SER A 28 12.17 7.50 -32.66
CA SER A 28 13.51 8.03 -32.90
C SER A 28 14.19 8.33 -31.55
N SER A 29 15.50 8.08 -31.50
CA SER A 29 16.34 8.10 -30.31
C SER A 29 16.71 9.48 -29.76
N GLU A 30 15.96 10.54 -30.11
CA GLU A 30 16.32 11.93 -29.77
C GLU A 30 15.13 12.69 -29.20
N ASP A 31 14.84 12.46 -27.92
CA ASP A 31 14.10 13.41 -27.08
C ASP A 31 14.41 13.15 -25.60
N ARG A 32 15.71 13.08 -25.26
CA ARG A 32 16.13 13.22 -23.86
C ARG A 32 16.11 14.71 -23.54
N ARG A 33 15.00 15.23 -23.03
CA ARG A 33 15.02 16.50 -22.29
C ARG A 33 16.05 16.37 -21.18
N ILE A 34 17.18 17.07 -21.32
CA ILE A 34 18.21 17.13 -20.30
C ILE A 34 17.66 18.03 -19.20
N TYR A 35 17.11 17.43 -18.14
CA TYR A 35 16.76 18.18 -16.94
C TYR A 35 18.04 18.70 -16.29
N SER A 36 18.16 20.03 -16.21
CA SER A 36 19.35 20.73 -15.69
C SER A 36 19.24 21.08 -14.20
N GLY A 37 18.09 20.81 -13.57
CA GLY A 37 17.85 20.93 -12.12
C GLY A 37 18.24 19.67 -11.32
N ARG A 38 18.00 19.66 -10.00
CA ARG A 38 18.34 18.50 -9.17
C ARG A 38 17.37 17.36 -9.42
N MET A 39 17.92 16.15 -9.47
CA MET A 39 17.12 14.93 -9.49
C MET A 39 16.64 14.63 -8.06
N SER A 40 15.33 14.55 -7.87
CA SER A 40 14.70 14.23 -6.59
C SER A 40 14.01 12.87 -6.63
N TRP A 41 13.84 12.26 -5.46
CA TRP A 41 13.22 10.96 -5.27
C TRP A 41 11.95 11.12 -4.45
N LEU A 42 10.86 10.44 -4.81
CA LEU A 42 9.58 10.51 -4.11
C LEU A 42 9.28 9.18 -3.41
N ILE A 43 8.92 9.22 -2.13
CA ILE A 43 8.48 8.07 -1.37
C ILE A 43 7.05 8.32 -0.88
N THR A 44 6.12 7.46 -1.27
CA THR A 44 4.68 7.62 -0.95
C THR A 44 4.31 7.14 0.48
N TYR A 45 5.28 7.15 1.38
CA TYR A 45 5.24 6.58 2.74
C TYR A 45 5.84 7.58 3.74
N PRO A 46 5.38 7.62 5.01
CA PRO A 46 5.90 8.58 5.98
C PRO A 46 7.36 8.29 6.33
N GLN A 47 8.15 9.37 6.43
CA GLN A 47 9.56 9.31 6.82
C GLN A 47 9.75 8.61 8.17
N THR A 48 8.85 8.84 9.12
CA THR A 48 8.89 8.25 10.48
C THR A 48 8.77 6.73 10.51
N ALA A 49 8.33 6.11 9.41
CA ALA A 49 8.23 4.66 9.28
C ALA A 49 9.38 4.04 8.47
N ILE A 50 10.35 4.85 8.04
CA ILE A 50 11.57 4.40 7.38
C ILE A 50 12.63 4.13 8.47
N PRO A 51 13.29 2.95 8.49
CA PRO A 51 14.42 2.70 9.37
C PRO A 51 15.49 3.79 9.27
N GLU A 52 16.04 4.23 10.40
CA GLU A 52 16.96 5.36 10.46
C GLU A 52 18.18 5.18 9.54
N ASP A 53 18.73 3.97 9.50
CA ASP A 53 19.86 3.62 8.63
C ASP A 53 19.55 3.85 7.14
N LEU A 54 18.31 3.54 6.71
CA LEU A 54 17.85 3.77 5.35
C LEU A 54 17.56 5.25 5.09
N ALA A 55 16.96 5.95 6.06
CA ALA A 55 16.67 7.37 5.94
C ALA A 55 17.96 8.19 5.75
N GLN A 56 19.03 7.85 6.48
CA GLN A 56 20.35 8.45 6.33
C GLN A 56 20.98 8.17 4.95
N ARG A 57 20.84 6.95 4.43
CA ARG A 57 21.32 6.59 3.08
C ARG A 57 20.57 7.36 1.99
N LEU A 58 19.24 7.41 2.07
CA LEU A 58 18.39 8.18 1.15
C LEU A 58 18.79 9.66 1.12
N ALA A 59 18.98 10.28 2.29
CA ALA A 59 19.38 11.68 2.41
C ALA A 59 20.77 11.99 1.80
N LYS A 60 21.70 11.02 1.85
CA LYS A 60 23.02 11.15 1.22
C LYS A 60 22.98 10.99 -0.30
N SER A 61 22.03 10.21 -0.82
CA SER A 61 21.96 9.87 -2.25
C SER A 61 21.20 10.88 -3.09
N SER A 62 20.12 11.47 -2.56
CA SER A 62 19.24 12.35 -3.33
C SER A 62 18.36 13.20 -2.42
N ASN A 63 17.80 14.28 -2.97
CA ASN A 63 16.71 15.00 -2.33
C ASN A 63 15.47 14.08 -2.29
N THR A 64 15.17 13.53 -1.11
CA THR A 64 14.07 12.57 -0.93
C THR A 64 12.84 13.27 -0.36
N ILE A 65 11.75 13.26 -1.11
CA ILE A 65 10.45 13.81 -0.74
C ILE A 65 9.60 12.68 -0.14
N TYR A 66 9.18 12.86 1.10
CA TYR A 66 8.23 11.95 1.75
C TYR A 66 6.82 12.53 1.62
N CYS A 67 6.00 11.91 0.78
CA CYS A 67 4.62 12.34 0.54
C CYS A 67 3.65 11.17 0.77
N PRO A 68 3.21 10.93 2.03
CA PRO A 68 2.31 9.83 2.34
C PRO A 68 0.99 9.95 1.56
N LEU A 69 0.71 8.97 0.71
CA LEU A 69 -0.54 8.95 -0.08
C LEU A 69 -1.60 8.04 0.54
N ARG A 70 -1.53 7.83 1.86
CA ARG A 70 -2.48 7.08 2.66
C ARG A 70 -2.69 7.81 3.97
N PHE A 71 -3.94 8.13 4.26
CA PHE A 71 -4.32 8.69 5.55
C PHE A 71 -5.27 7.71 6.21
N LEU A 72 -4.76 7.01 7.21
CA LEU A 72 -5.46 5.92 7.87
C LEU A 72 -5.87 6.38 9.26
N GLU A 73 -7.15 6.18 9.59
CA GLU A 73 -7.69 6.53 10.91
C GLU A 73 -8.35 5.31 11.54
N PRO A 74 -8.13 5.05 12.85
CA PRO A 74 -8.87 4.01 13.56
C PRO A 74 -10.37 4.28 13.48
N LEU A 75 -11.16 3.24 13.30
CA LEU A 75 -12.61 3.32 13.43
C LEU A 75 -12.98 3.02 14.88
N PRO A 76 -13.67 3.93 15.59
CA PRO A 76 -14.18 3.63 16.91
C PRO A 76 -15.25 2.55 16.79
N LEU A 77 -15.02 1.41 17.44
CA LEU A 77 -15.99 0.33 17.51
C LEU A 77 -17.02 0.64 18.61
N ASP A 78 -18.30 0.62 18.27
CA ASP A 78 -19.37 0.67 19.27
C ASP A 78 -19.39 -0.61 20.13
N ALA A 79 -20.20 -0.62 21.19
CA ALA A 79 -20.28 -1.75 22.10
C ALA A 79 -20.68 -3.07 21.42
N ARG A 80 -21.55 -3.01 20.40
CA ARG A 80 -22.01 -4.19 19.67
C ARG A 80 -20.93 -4.71 18.74
N GLN A 81 -20.27 -3.84 17.99
CA GLN A 81 -19.15 -4.17 17.11
C GLN A 81 -17.97 -4.74 17.90
N ARG A 82 -17.69 -4.16 19.07
CA ARG A 82 -16.68 -4.67 19.99
C ARG A 82 -17.05 -6.05 20.49
N ALA A 83 -18.28 -6.27 20.96
CA ALA A 83 -18.74 -7.59 21.40
C ALA A 83 -18.67 -8.65 20.27
N ASP A 84 -19.05 -8.28 19.04
CA ASP A 84 -18.95 -9.15 17.87
C ASP A 84 -17.49 -9.53 17.57
N LEU A 85 -16.58 -8.56 17.50
CA LEU A 85 -15.14 -8.81 17.30
C LEU A 85 -14.57 -9.75 18.35
N LEU A 86 -14.94 -9.51 19.60
CA LEU A 86 -14.48 -10.26 20.77
C LEU A 86 -15.01 -11.71 20.80
N ALA A 87 -16.00 -12.08 19.97
CA ALA A 87 -16.50 -13.44 19.86
C ALA A 87 -15.63 -14.37 18.98
N TYR A 88 -14.61 -13.83 18.31
CA TYR A 88 -13.68 -14.55 17.45
C TYR A 88 -12.41 -14.93 18.23
N ASP A 89 -12.09 -16.22 18.26
CA ASP A 89 -10.91 -16.78 18.94
C ASP A 89 -9.64 -16.74 18.07
N ARG A 90 -9.80 -16.44 16.78
CA ARG A 90 -8.71 -16.28 15.82
C ARG A 90 -8.83 -14.96 15.07
N LEU A 91 -7.78 -14.14 15.14
CA LEU A 91 -7.70 -12.88 14.42
C LEU A 91 -6.58 -12.89 13.38
N ILE A 92 -6.88 -12.40 12.19
CA ILE A 92 -5.92 -12.18 11.10
C ILE A 92 -5.63 -10.69 11.03
N ILE A 93 -4.34 -10.32 10.98
CA ILE A 93 -3.87 -8.94 10.88
C ILE A 93 -2.84 -8.85 9.75
N THR A 94 -3.21 -8.18 8.66
CA THR A 94 -2.40 -8.14 7.43
C THR A 94 -1.72 -6.80 7.17
N SER A 95 -1.88 -5.83 8.06
CA SER A 95 -1.22 -4.53 7.92
C SER A 95 -0.71 -4.01 9.25
N ASN A 96 0.40 -3.27 9.20
CA ASN A 96 1.00 -2.64 10.40
C ASN A 96 0.02 -1.65 11.07
N PHE A 97 -0.86 -1.02 10.28
CA PHE A 97 -1.86 -0.10 10.83
C PHE A 97 -2.94 -0.87 11.60
N ALA A 98 -3.46 -1.96 11.03
CA ALA A 98 -4.40 -2.84 11.73
C ALA A 98 -3.78 -3.38 13.03
N LEU A 99 -2.51 -3.78 13.00
CA LEU A 99 -1.80 -4.23 14.19
C LEU A 99 -1.75 -3.13 15.26
N ARG A 100 -1.42 -1.90 14.88
CA ARG A 100 -1.36 -0.78 15.82
C ARG A 100 -2.71 -0.52 16.50
N VAL A 101 -3.80 -0.53 15.72
CA VAL A 101 -5.17 -0.38 16.26
C VAL A 101 -5.54 -1.56 17.16
N PHE A 102 -5.13 -2.77 16.78
CA PHE A 102 -5.33 -3.94 17.62
C PHE A 102 -4.60 -3.78 18.96
N LEU A 103 -3.31 -3.46 18.94
CA LEU A 103 -2.49 -3.30 20.14
C LEU A 103 -2.98 -2.16 21.05
N SER A 104 -3.53 -1.07 20.50
CA SER A 104 -3.99 0.05 21.32
C SER A 104 -5.25 -0.27 22.13
N ASP A 105 -6.27 -0.84 21.50
CA ASP A 105 -7.63 -0.82 22.08
C ASP A 105 -8.34 -2.19 22.09
N ILE A 106 -7.76 -3.22 21.48
CA ILE A 106 -8.41 -4.51 21.24
C ILE A 106 -7.65 -5.67 21.92
N ALA A 107 -6.32 -5.62 21.89
CA ALA A 107 -5.43 -6.72 22.27
C ALA A 107 -5.73 -7.26 23.66
N ARG A 108 -5.77 -6.39 24.67
CA ARG A 108 -6.00 -6.79 26.06
C ARG A 108 -7.41 -7.39 26.29
N PRO A 109 -8.52 -6.70 25.96
CA PRO A 109 -9.85 -7.30 26.09
C PRO A 109 -10.01 -8.61 25.34
N TRP A 110 -9.37 -8.75 24.18
CA TRP A 110 -9.41 -9.97 23.39
C TRP A 110 -8.62 -11.11 24.05
N ALA A 111 -7.39 -10.86 24.48
CA ALA A 111 -6.55 -11.85 25.15
C ALA A 111 -7.17 -12.34 26.48
N ASP A 112 -7.83 -11.45 27.23
CA ASP A 112 -8.51 -11.80 28.48
C ASP A 112 -9.63 -12.84 28.29
N MET A 113 -10.31 -12.87 27.15
CA MET A 113 -11.33 -13.89 26.86
C MET A 113 -10.80 -15.11 26.11
N HIS A 114 -9.67 -14.97 25.41
CA HIS A 114 -9.09 -16.00 24.57
C HIS A 114 -7.67 -16.34 25.03
N PRO A 115 -7.49 -17.00 26.18
CA PRO A 115 -6.18 -17.36 26.72
C PRO A 115 -5.42 -18.38 25.84
N HIS A 116 -6.10 -18.99 24.87
CA HIS A 116 -5.52 -19.84 23.82
C HIS A 116 -5.80 -19.29 22.42
N GLY A 117 -6.07 -17.98 22.34
CA GLY A 117 -6.36 -17.29 21.09
C GLY A 117 -5.20 -17.38 20.11
N THR A 118 -5.55 -17.25 18.83
CA THR A 118 -4.58 -17.35 17.73
C THR A 118 -4.56 -16.07 16.90
N LEU A 119 -3.37 -15.48 16.73
CA LEU A 119 -3.13 -14.39 15.79
C LEU A 119 -2.44 -14.91 14.54
N LEU A 120 -2.93 -14.50 13.37
CA LEU A 120 -2.24 -14.70 12.10
C LEU A 120 -1.75 -13.35 11.60
N VAL A 121 -0.44 -13.17 11.52
CA VAL A 121 0.15 -11.90 11.05
C VAL A 121 0.95 -12.09 9.78
N LEU A 122 0.95 -11.08 8.92
CA LEU A 122 1.54 -11.19 7.58
C LEU A 122 3.07 -11.17 7.58
N SER A 123 3.72 -10.60 8.60
CA SER A 123 5.17 -10.38 8.56
C SER A 123 5.88 -10.65 9.87
N GLN A 124 7.18 -10.93 9.77
CA GLN A 124 8.07 -11.09 10.92
C GLN A 124 8.15 -9.81 11.77
N ALA A 125 8.07 -8.64 11.12
CA ALA A 125 8.04 -7.37 11.82
C ALA A 125 6.80 -7.20 12.71
N MET A 126 5.65 -7.72 12.29
CA MET A 126 4.43 -7.74 13.11
C MET A 126 4.55 -8.70 14.28
N LEU A 127 5.12 -9.89 14.04
CA LEU A 127 5.38 -10.86 15.10
C LEU A 127 6.25 -10.26 16.21
N ARG A 128 7.35 -9.59 15.86
CA ARG A 128 8.23 -8.93 16.85
C ARG A 128 7.45 -7.95 17.73
N LYS A 129 6.67 -7.05 17.12
CA LYS A 129 5.83 -6.09 17.85
C LYS A 129 4.82 -6.76 18.79
N ILE A 130 4.26 -7.90 18.40
CA ILE A 130 3.35 -8.67 19.28
C ILE A 130 4.12 -9.30 20.45
N ARG A 131 5.36 -9.74 20.22
CA ARG A 131 6.20 -10.37 21.26
C ARG A 131 6.77 -9.36 22.26
N ASP A 132 6.80 -8.08 21.90
CA ASP A 132 7.14 -6.99 22.82
C ASP A 132 5.98 -6.64 23.79
N GLU A 133 4.81 -7.27 23.63
CA GLU A 133 3.59 -6.99 24.42
C GLU A 133 3.32 -8.10 25.44
N ASP A 134 3.58 -7.83 26.73
CA ASP A 134 3.41 -8.81 27.82
C ASP A 134 1.99 -9.40 27.88
N SER A 135 0.98 -8.58 27.56
CA SER A 135 -0.42 -9.01 27.52
C SER A 135 -0.72 -10.11 26.48
N LEU A 136 0.18 -10.32 25.52
CA LEU A 136 0.05 -11.29 24.44
C LEU A 136 1.08 -12.43 24.53
N ALA A 137 1.83 -12.54 25.63
CA ALA A 137 2.88 -13.55 25.79
C ALA A 137 2.38 -15.00 25.65
N HIS A 138 1.13 -15.25 26.06
CA HIS A 138 0.47 -16.57 26.01
C HIS A 138 -0.25 -16.85 24.67
N ILE A 139 -0.32 -15.86 23.78
CA ILE A 139 -1.07 -15.95 22.52
C ILE A 139 -0.25 -16.64 21.44
N HIS A 140 -0.88 -17.62 20.77
CA HIS A 140 -0.31 -18.30 19.62
C HIS A 140 -0.26 -17.35 18.42
N VAL A 141 0.90 -17.22 17.77
CA VAL A 141 1.05 -16.38 16.59
C VAL A 141 1.60 -17.21 15.44
N HIS A 142 0.86 -17.25 14.34
CA HIS A 142 1.32 -17.82 13.09
C HIS A 142 1.67 -16.74 12.08
N ILE A 143 2.69 -17.06 11.27
CA ILE A 143 3.13 -16.27 10.14
C ILE A 143 3.14 -17.16 8.90
N PRO A 144 2.76 -16.63 7.73
CA PRO A 144 2.89 -17.36 6.48
C PRO A 144 4.36 -17.58 6.11
N GLN A 145 4.63 -18.55 5.24
CA GLN A 145 5.98 -18.85 4.75
C GLN A 145 6.60 -17.65 4.00
N SER A 146 5.78 -16.90 3.29
CA SER A 146 6.16 -15.65 2.61
C SER A 146 5.24 -14.51 3.06
N GLU A 147 5.75 -13.27 3.11
CA GLU A 147 4.99 -12.09 3.56
C GLU A 147 4.02 -11.58 2.46
N ASN A 148 3.22 -12.47 1.91
CA ASN A 148 2.26 -12.21 0.84
C ASN A 148 0.91 -12.87 1.13
N ARG A 149 -0.07 -12.52 0.29
CA ARG A 149 -1.46 -12.95 0.46
C ARG A 149 -1.61 -14.44 0.17
N GLU A 150 -0.92 -14.94 -0.85
CA GLU A 150 -1.00 -16.32 -1.32
C GLU A 150 -0.61 -17.29 -0.20
N SER A 151 0.56 -17.08 0.43
CA SER A 151 1.02 -17.89 1.55
C SER A 151 0.15 -17.74 2.81
N LEU A 152 -0.50 -16.58 3.02
CA LEU A 152 -1.49 -16.43 4.08
C LEU A 152 -2.74 -17.27 3.81
N LEU A 153 -3.22 -17.33 2.56
CA LEU A 153 -4.34 -18.17 2.19
C LEU A 153 -4.00 -19.65 2.36
N GLU A 154 -2.81 -20.09 1.94
CA GLU A 154 -2.33 -21.46 2.16
C GLU A 154 -2.32 -21.83 3.65
N LEU A 155 -1.75 -20.97 4.50
CA LEU A 155 -1.78 -21.13 5.95
C LEU A 155 -3.22 -21.24 6.47
N LEU A 156 -4.12 -20.36 6.03
CA LEU A 156 -5.53 -20.42 6.44
C LEU A 156 -6.16 -21.77 6.09
N HIS A 157 -5.95 -22.29 4.88
CA HIS A 157 -6.49 -23.59 4.48
C HIS A 157 -5.95 -24.78 5.31
N SER A 158 -4.74 -24.67 5.85
CA SER A 158 -4.13 -25.70 6.70
C SER A 158 -4.66 -25.74 8.14
N LEU A 159 -5.34 -24.67 8.58
CA LEU A 159 -5.80 -24.54 9.96
C LEU A 159 -7.27 -24.98 10.13
N PRO A 160 -7.63 -25.56 11.29
CA PRO A 160 -9.00 -26.00 11.58
C PRO A 160 -10.01 -24.85 11.48
N ASN A 161 -11.28 -25.23 11.30
CA ASN A 161 -12.41 -24.31 11.15
C ASN A 161 -12.81 -23.67 12.49
N ASP A 162 -12.05 -22.64 12.87
CA ASP A 162 -12.31 -21.82 14.05
C ASP A 162 -12.98 -20.49 13.66
N ARG A 163 -13.55 -19.79 14.64
CA ARG A 163 -14.19 -18.49 14.44
C ARG A 163 -13.13 -17.45 14.10
N THR A 164 -12.91 -17.27 12.81
CA THR A 164 -11.81 -16.46 12.29
C THR A 164 -12.31 -15.10 11.81
N ALA A 165 -11.71 -14.02 12.31
CA ALA A 165 -11.94 -12.67 11.80
C ALA A 165 -10.67 -12.06 11.20
N LEU A 166 -10.81 -11.34 10.08
CA LEU A 166 -9.78 -10.48 9.52
C LEU A 166 -10.03 -9.04 9.98
N LEU A 167 -9.06 -8.46 10.67
CA LEU A 167 -9.05 -7.05 11.01
C LEU A 167 -8.52 -6.23 9.83
N CYS A 168 -9.38 -5.44 9.20
CA CYS A 168 -9.05 -4.75 7.94
C CYS A 168 -9.50 -3.29 7.89
N GLY A 169 -9.18 -2.64 6.77
CA GLY A 169 -9.75 -1.35 6.42
C GLY A 169 -11.12 -1.49 5.76
N ASP A 170 -11.93 -0.45 5.83
CA ASP A 170 -13.24 -0.31 5.16
C ASP A 170 -13.22 -0.64 3.65
N ILE A 171 -12.17 -0.24 2.93
CA ILE A 171 -12.04 -0.47 1.48
C ILE A 171 -11.65 -1.94 1.17
N ALA A 172 -10.96 -2.63 2.09
CA ALA A 172 -10.51 -4.01 1.88
C ALA A 172 -11.68 -5.02 1.79
N LEU A 173 -12.92 -4.58 2.04
CA LEU A 173 -14.12 -5.40 1.90
C LEU A 173 -14.53 -5.63 0.42
N ARG A 174 -14.02 -4.84 -0.53
CA ARG A 174 -14.58 -4.77 -1.91
C ARG A 174 -13.90 -5.63 -2.98
N GLY A 175 -12.97 -6.52 -2.64
CA GLY A 175 -12.25 -7.30 -3.67
C GLY A 175 -11.61 -8.60 -3.19
N THR A 176 -11.98 -9.05 -2.00
CA THR A 176 -11.18 -10.01 -1.25
C THR A 176 -11.96 -11.33 -1.14
N ARG A 177 -11.69 -12.29 -2.03
CA ARG A 177 -12.15 -13.68 -1.82
C ARG A 177 -11.33 -14.28 -0.68
N LEU A 178 -11.81 -14.09 0.55
CA LEU A 178 -11.41 -14.90 1.70
C LEU A 178 -12.31 -16.14 1.73
N PRO A 179 -11.89 -17.22 2.40
CA PRO A 179 -12.81 -18.31 2.72
C PRO A 179 -14.05 -17.76 3.41
N GLU A 180 -15.25 -18.28 3.09
CA GLU A 180 -16.54 -17.79 3.64
C GLU A 180 -16.58 -17.77 5.17
N ARG A 181 -15.83 -18.67 5.80
CA ARG A 181 -15.64 -18.75 7.26
C ARG A 181 -14.89 -17.57 7.89
N VAL A 182 -14.20 -16.75 7.10
CA VAL A 182 -13.43 -15.60 7.59
C VAL A 182 -14.29 -14.35 7.51
N ARG A 183 -14.70 -13.83 8.67
CA ARG A 183 -15.42 -12.56 8.74
C ARG A 183 -14.44 -11.41 8.62
N SER A 184 -14.68 -10.46 7.72
CA SER A 184 -13.91 -9.21 7.71
C SER A 184 -14.54 -8.19 8.63
N ILE A 185 -13.76 -7.63 9.55
CA ILE A 185 -14.18 -6.61 10.50
C ILE A 185 -13.37 -5.33 10.23
N PRO A 186 -14.00 -4.25 9.76
CA PRO A 186 -13.33 -2.99 9.56
C PRO A 186 -12.99 -2.34 10.91
N ILE A 187 -11.71 -2.05 11.14
CA ILE A 187 -11.21 -1.39 12.36
C ILE A 187 -10.48 -0.08 12.05
N TYR A 188 -10.34 0.26 10.78
CA TYR A 188 -9.83 1.55 10.33
C TYR A 188 -10.41 1.95 8.97
N THR A 189 -10.33 3.22 8.63
CA THR A 189 -10.68 3.75 7.31
C THR A 189 -9.47 4.40 6.65
N ASN A 190 -9.44 4.40 5.31
CA ASN A 190 -8.47 5.18 4.54
C ASN A 190 -9.15 6.44 4.01
N GLN A 191 -9.10 7.52 4.77
CA GLN A 191 -9.65 8.79 4.36
C GLN A 191 -8.77 9.38 3.26
N TRP A 192 -9.35 9.63 2.10
CA TRP A 192 -8.68 10.40 1.05
C TRP A 192 -9.73 11.24 0.37
N ASN A 193 -9.63 12.54 0.61
CA ASN A 193 -10.50 13.56 0.07
C ASN A 193 -9.66 14.62 -0.63
N GLU A 194 -10.31 15.64 -1.19
CA GLU A 194 -9.65 16.72 -1.91
C GLU A 194 -8.62 17.47 -1.07
N ASN A 195 -8.85 17.64 0.24
CA ASN A 195 -7.90 18.32 1.13
C ASN A 195 -6.59 17.52 1.25
N HIS A 196 -6.67 16.20 1.39
CA HIS A 196 -5.48 15.34 1.40
C HIS A 196 -4.72 15.39 0.08
N GLU A 197 -5.43 15.42 -1.04
CA GLU A 197 -4.81 15.53 -2.37
C GLU A 197 -4.14 16.91 -2.57
N GLN A 198 -4.79 17.99 -2.14
CA GLN A 198 -4.21 19.33 -2.14
C GLN A 198 -2.97 19.43 -1.23
N GLN A 199 -3.00 18.80 -0.06
CA GLN A 199 -1.85 18.73 0.84
C GLN A 199 -0.69 17.96 0.20
N ALA A 200 -0.95 16.82 -0.43
CA ALA A 200 0.06 16.05 -1.15
C ALA A 200 0.68 16.84 -2.30
N ALA A 201 -0.15 17.59 -3.06
CA ALA A 201 0.32 18.48 -4.10
C ALA A 201 1.25 19.58 -3.52
N ARG A 202 0.86 20.22 -2.42
CA ARG A 202 1.70 21.23 -1.73
C ARG A 202 3.02 20.66 -1.25
N ILE A 203 3.04 19.45 -0.69
CA ILE A 203 4.28 18.78 -0.26
C ILE A 203 5.24 18.62 -1.43
N ILE A 204 4.73 18.14 -2.58
CA ILE A 204 5.54 17.95 -3.79
C ILE A 204 6.05 19.30 -4.30
N THR A 205 5.17 20.27 -4.54
CA THR A 205 5.54 21.58 -5.09
C THR A 205 6.53 22.32 -4.19
N ASN A 206 6.33 22.33 -2.87
CA ASN A 206 7.23 23.02 -1.93
C ASN A 206 8.61 22.39 -1.86
N ALA A 207 8.76 21.11 -2.22
CA ALA A 207 10.04 20.43 -2.26
C ALA A 207 10.83 20.70 -3.56
N MET A 208 10.19 21.28 -4.58
CA MET A 208 10.82 21.58 -5.87
C MET A 208 11.41 22.99 -5.88
N SER A 209 12.69 23.09 -6.26
CA SER A 209 13.35 24.39 -6.45
C SER A 209 13.34 24.80 -7.92
N ILE A 210 13.29 26.12 -8.16
CA ILE A 210 13.55 26.74 -9.47
C ILE A 210 14.89 27.45 -9.37
N VAL A 211 15.86 27.00 -10.17
CA VAL A 211 17.16 27.64 -10.33
C VAL A 211 17.12 28.50 -11.58
N HIS A 212 17.04 29.82 -11.40
CA HIS A 212 17.11 30.76 -12.50
C HIS A 212 18.55 30.79 -13.03
N ARG A 213 18.76 30.43 -14.30
CA ARG A 213 20.06 30.58 -14.97
C ARG A 213 19.94 31.65 -16.06
N PRO A 214 20.66 32.78 -15.94
CA PRO A 214 20.58 33.89 -16.89
C PRO A 214 20.80 33.47 -18.35
N ASP A 215 21.67 32.47 -18.59
CA ASP A 215 22.11 32.08 -19.93
C ASP A 215 21.49 30.77 -20.46
N HIS A 216 20.74 30.04 -19.63
CA HIS A 216 20.23 28.70 -19.94
C HIS A 216 18.74 28.50 -19.61
N GLY A 217 18.04 29.56 -19.19
CA GLY A 217 16.67 29.50 -18.72
C GLY A 217 16.53 28.89 -17.32
N ASP A 218 15.30 28.78 -16.84
CA ASP A 218 15.03 28.23 -15.51
C ASP A 218 15.21 26.71 -15.50
N ALA A 219 16.09 26.23 -14.63
CA ALA A 219 16.27 24.82 -14.35
C ALA A 219 15.39 24.41 -13.16
N ARG A 220 14.46 23.48 -13.37
CA ARG A 220 13.58 22.97 -12.31
C ARG A 220 14.05 21.62 -11.80
N ASP A 221 13.97 21.42 -10.50
CA ASP A 221 14.10 20.09 -9.91
C ASP A 221 13.00 19.18 -10.45
N VAL A 222 13.33 17.89 -10.63
CA VAL A 222 12.38 16.89 -11.15
C VAL A 222 12.46 15.59 -10.38
N ILE A 223 11.31 14.94 -10.20
CA ILE A 223 11.20 13.62 -9.60
C ILE A 223 11.55 12.56 -10.65
N THR A 224 12.61 11.79 -10.38
CA THR A 224 13.14 10.75 -11.30
C THR A 224 12.97 9.34 -10.80
N ARG A 225 12.80 9.14 -9.49
CA ARG A 225 12.55 7.83 -8.89
C ARG A 225 11.40 7.93 -7.92
N ILE A 226 10.50 6.94 -7.95
CA ILE A 226 9.31 6.94 -7.10
C ILE A 226 9.11 5.57 -6.45
N LEU A 227 9.06 5.55 -5.13
CA LEU A 227 8.65 4.38 -4.34
C LEU A 227 7.16 4.44 -4.01
N VAL A 228 6.43 3.44 -4.50
CA VAL A 228 4.99 3.28 -4.30
C VAL A 228 4.69 2.12 -3.36
N THR A 229 3.95 2.40 -2.27
CA THR A 229 3.77 1.43 -1.18
C THR A 229 2.45 0.66 -1.20
N SER A 230 1.55 1.00 -2.10
CA SER A 230 0.29 0.27 -2.28
C SER A 230 -0.39 0.61 -3.62
N PRO A 231 -1.33 -0.24 -4.09
CA PRO A 231 -2.12 0.06 -5.29
C PRO A 231 -2.90 1.38 -5.16
N SER A 232 -3.48 1.66 -3.99
CA SER A 232 -4.23 2.90 -3.77
C SER A 232 -3.33 4.14 -3.76
N ALA A 233 -2.11 4.03 -3.24
CA ALA A 233 -1.11 5.10 -3.33
C ALA A 233 -0.72 5.37 -4.79
N TYR A 234 -0.61 4.33 -5.63
CA TYR A 234 -0.31 4.51 -7.05
C TYR A 234 -1.43 5.28 -7.79
N ARG A 235 -2.70 4.89 -7.60
CA ARG A 235 -3.83 5.61 -8.22
C ARG A 235 -3.86 7.10 -7.84
N ARG A 236 -3.53 7.40 -6.59
CA ARG A 236 -3.45 8.79 -6.08
C ARG A 236 -2.25 9.53 -6.66
N LEU A 237 -1.10 8.86 -6.75
CA LEU A 237 0.10 9.39 -7.40
C LEU A 237 -0.16 9.73 -8.86
N TRP A 238 -0.89 8.89 -9.59
CA TRP A 238 -1.21 9.13 -10.99
C TRP A 238 -1.95 10.46 -11.17
N ARG A 239 -2.99 10.71 -10.38
CA ARG A 239 -3.72 11.99 -10.38
C ARG A 239 -2.82 13.19 -10.05
N LEU A 240 -1.90 13.01 -9.09
CA LEU A 240 -0.92 14.05 -8.76
C LEU A 240 0.05 14.34 -9.91
N ARG A 241 0.44 13.31 -10.68
CA ARG A 241 1.29 13.47 -11.88
C ARG A 241 0.57 14.18 -13.00
N GLU A 242 -0.71 13.88 -13.22
CA GLU A 242 -1.54 14.61 -14.20
C GLU A 242 -1.71 16.09 -13.81
N ARG A 243 -1.81 16.36 -12.50
CA ARG A 243 -2.01 17.70 -11.98
C ARG A 243 -0.73 18.54 -11.90
N LEU A 244 0.43 17.91 -11.69
CA LEU A 244 1.74 18.56 -11.49
C LEU A 244 2.79 18.01 -12.47
N PRO A 245 2.53 17.99 -13.79
CA PRO A 245 3.42 17.33 -14.76
C PRO A 245 4.84 17.89 -14.72
N GLU A 246 5.02 19.17 -14.40
CA GLU A 246 6.32 19.85 -14.32
C GLU A 246 7.20 19.37 -13.16
N CYS A 247 6.64 18.68 -12.16
CA CYS A 247 7.40 18.17 -11.02
C CYS A 247 8.02 16.78 -11.28
N PHE A 248 7.65 16.11 -12.37
CA PHE A 248 8.07 14.73 -12.67
C PHE A 248 8.87 14.68 -13.96
N SER A 249 9.88 13.81 -14.00
CA SER A 249 10.50 13.45 -15.28
C SER A 249 9.49 12.73 -16.17
N ASP A 250 9.69 12.77 -17.50
CA ASP A 250 8.79 12.13 -18.47
C ASP A 250 8.68 10.61 -18.25
N ARG A 251 9.73 9.97 -17.71
CA ARG A 251 9.79 8.53 -17.42
C ARG A 251 10.50 8.26 -16.08
N PRO A 252 9.83 8.49 -14.94
CA PRO A 252 10.44 8.22 -13.65
C PRO A 252 10.57 6.70 -13.44
N GLU A 253 11.65 6.26 -12.81
CA GLU A 253 11.80 4.86 -12.40
C GLU A 253 10.84 4.58 -11.23
N LEU A 254 9.98 3.59 -11.40
CA LEU A 254 9.03 3.17 -10.37
C LEU A 254 9.56 1.98 -9.58
N PHE A 255 9.36 2.03 -8.27
CA PHE A 255 9.68 0.97 -7.33
C PHE A 255 8.42 0.63 -6.54
N ALA A 256 8.13 -0.66 -6.40
CA ALA A 256 6.94 -1.15 -5.71
C ALA A 256 7.32 -2.15 -4.63
N LEU A 257 6.57 -2.16 -3.52
CA LEU A 257 6.82 -3.10 -2.41
C LEU A 257 6.49 -4.56 -2.76
N GLY A 258 5.65 -4.79 -3.76
CA GLY A 258 5.27 -6.15 -4.14
C GLY A 258 4.39 -6.23 -5.38
N PRO A 259 4.07 -7.46 -5.81
CA PRO A 259 3.45 -7.72 -7.11
C PRO A 259 2.12 -6.99 -7.31
N SER A 260 1.26 -6.90 -6.29
CA SER A 260 -0.03 -6.22 -6.43
C SER A 260 0.12 -4.73 -6.72
N THR A 261 1.12 -4.06 -6.12
CA THR A 261 1.38 -2.64 -6.39
C THR A 261 2.00 -2.46 -7.78
N ALA A 262 2.91 -3.36 -8.18
CA ALA A 262 3.51 -3.34 -9.51
C ALA A 262 2.49 -3.67 -10.63
N GLN A 263 1.51 -4.52 -10.36
CA GLN A 263 0.42 -4.81 -11.29
C GLN A 263 -0.42 -3.56 -11.57
N GLU A 264 -0.67 -2.74 -10.54
CA GLU A 264 -1.45 -1.51 -10.68
C GLU A 264 -0.77 -0.51 -11.64
N THR A 265 0.58 -0.50 -11.71
CA THR A 265 1.29 0.43 -12.61
C THR A 265 1.06 0.15 -14.09
N ARG A 266 0.75 -1.11 -14.42
CA ARG A 266 0.54 -1.56 -15.80
C ARG A 266 -0.71 -0.96 -16.45
N ILE A 267 -1.67 -0.48 -15.66
CA ILE A 267 -2.87 0.23 -16.15
C ILE A 267 -2.47 1.47 -16.98
N HIS A 268 -1.32 2.07 -16.67
CA HIS A 268 -0.78 3.22 -17.38
C HIS A 268 0.48 2.86 -18.21
N ALA A 269 0.62 1.59 -18.61
CA ALA A 269 1.76 1.07 -19.35
C ALA A 269 3.14 1.29 -18.67
N GLU A 270 3.16 1.48 -17.35
CA GLU A 270 4.39 1.62 -16.58
C GLU A 270 4.77 0.30 -15.90
N THR A 271 6.08 0.10 -15.70
CA THR A 271 6.62 -1.05 -14.98
C THR A 271 7.34 -0.58 -13.72
N ALA A 272 6.97 -1.19 -12.58
CA ALA A 272 7.66 -0.97 -11.32
C ALA A 272 8.62 -2.12 -11.01
N LYS A 273 9.82 -1.77 -10.55
CA LYS A 273 10.80 -2.73 -10.02
C LYS A 273 10.34 -3.19 -8.64
N THR A 274 10.40 -4.50 -8.38
CA THR A 274 10.06 -5.12 -7.10
C THR A 274 11.23 -5.94 -6.57
N PRO A 275 11.41 -6.07 -5.24
CA PRO A 275 12.46 -6.91 -4.69
C PRO A 275 12.19 -8.40 -5.00
N ALA A 276 13.26 -9.15 -5.24
CA ALA A 276 13.19 -10.59 -5.47
C ALA A 276 12.92 -11.39 -4.18
N ASP A 277 13.48 -10.94 -3.05
CA ASP A 277 13.14 -11.48 -1.72
C ASP A 277 11.86 -10.79 -1.20
N HIS A 278 10.93 -11.60 -0.68
CA HIS A 278 9.64 -11.15 -0.16
C HIS A 278 9.63 -10.98 1.36
N ARG A 279 10.80 -10.94 2.01
CA ARG A 279 10.97 -10.60 3.42
C ARG A 279 11.57 -9.20 3.55
N ASP A 280 11.09 -8.44 4.54
CA ASP A 280 11.52 -7.05 4.77
C ASP A 280 11.45 -6.20 3.49
N VAL A 281 10.31 -6.32 2.80
CA VAL A 281 10.09 -5.76 1.45
C VAL A 281 10.36 -4.26 1.38
N LEU A 282 10.04 -3.49 2.42
CA LEU A 282 10.32 -2.05 2.45
C LEU A 282 11.81 -1.76 2.35
N ARG A 283 12.63 -2.42 3.18
CA ARG A 283 14.08 -2.28 3.14
C ARG A 283 14.63 -2.68 1.78
N LYS A 284 14.21 -3.84 1.28
CA LYS A 284 14.70 -4.39 0.01
C LYS A 284 14.33 -3.50 -1.19
N THR A 285 13.14 -2.92 -1.20
CA THR A 285 12.75 -1.98 -2.26
C THR A 285 13.53 -0.66 -2.16
N ILE A 286 13.78 -0.14 -0.96
CA ILE A 286 14.62 1.05 -0.77
C ILE A 286 16.06 0.78 -1.21
N GLU A 287 16.61 -0.39 -0.89
CA GLU A 287 17.93 -0.83 -1.38
C GLU A 287 17.97 -0.88 -2.91
N LEU A 288 16.96 -1.49 -3.54
CA LEU A 288 16.83 -1.52 -5.00
C LEU A 288 16.72 -0.12 -5.63
N MET A 289 16.10 0.82 -4.92
CA MET A 289 15.99 2.22 -5.33
C MET A 289 17.30 3.00 -5.15
N LEU A 290 18.15 2.60 -4.21
CA LEU A 290 19.48 3.16 -3.99
C LEU A 290 20.50 2.62 -5.00
N ASP A 291 20.31 1.38 -5.45
CA ASP A 291 21.16 0.72 -6.43
C ASP A 291 21.01 1.38 -7.82
N ARG A 292 22.11 1.45 -8.58
CA ARG A 292 22.19 2.09 -9.90
C ARG A 292 22.11 1.06 -11.01
#